data_AF-A0A8H6UJS7-F1
#
_entry.id   AF-A0A8H6UJS7-F1
#
_cell.length_a   1.000
_cell.length_b   1.000
_cell.length_c   1.000
_cell.angle_alpha   90.00
_cell.angle_beta   90.00
_cell.angle_gamma   90.00
#
_symmetry.space_group_name_H-M   'P 1'
#
loop_
_entity.id
_entity.type
_entity.pdbx_description
1 polymer ?
#
loop_
_entity_poly.entity_id
_entity_poly.type
_entity_poly.pdbx_seq_one_letter_code
_entity_poly.pdbx_strand_id
1 'polypeptide(L)'
;MDYVNEKMDIVTVVEESDENTWTSRQANAANLWQELENYENQPSSTVLLHANYTEKSIKSSPVLNREDPDVFFPPDFFPVIKADLNGTFFCDYDIDDEGEVTKHVSWTCFKIKHVVEPGVYDWIQTAVFVQWHPQEDRQLVFFLNLPSIVKKYLAEHRPSPNQRANPYIWHTLFAQGVVKEYDKSIWSLRDLVRNIEKVSQPIYPASVL
;
A
#
# COMPACT_ATOMS: atom_id res chain seq x y z
N MET A 1 1.69 -31.62 2.18
CA MET A 1 1.64 -30.76 3.38
C MET A 1 0.91 -29.52 2.91
N ASP A 2 -0.41 -29.57 3.02
CA ASP A 2 -1.32 -28.65 2.34
C ASP A 2 -1.52 -27.40 3.19
N TYR A 3 -0.91 -26.28 2.78
CA TYR A 3 -1.28 -24.94 3.25
C TYR A 3 -0.93 -23.90 2.18
N VAL A 4 -1.66 -23.90 1.06
CA VAL A 4 -1.89 -22.68 0.28
C VAL A 4 -3.39 -22.49 0.26
N ASN A 5 -3.88 -21.69 1.20
CA ASN A 5 -5.27 -21.27 1.22
C ASN A 5 -5.44 -20.33 0.01
N GLU A 6 -5.95 -20.85 -1.11
CA GLU A 6 -6.30 -20.12 -2.34
C GLU A 6 -7.48 -19.14 -2.13
N LYS A 7 -7.48 -18.40 -1.02
CA LYS A 7 -8.56 -17.48 -0.68
C LYS A 7 -8.14 -16.03 -0.90
N MET A 8 -8.55 -15.58 -2.09
CA MET A 8 -9.20 -14.31 -2.39
C MET A 8 -8.48 -13.04 -1.96
N ASP A 9 -8.40 -12.13 -2.92
CA ASP A 9 -8.25 -10.69 -2.70
C ASP A 9 -9.24 -10.27 -1.58
N ILE A 10 -8.73 -10.00 -0.39
CA ILE A 10 -9.53 -9.54 0.75
C ILE A 10 -9.43 -8.02 0.75
N VAL A 11 -10.57 -7.35 0.61
CA VAL A 11 -10.66 -5.91 0.83
C VAL A 11 -11.05 -5.70 2.29
N THR A 12 -10.16 -5.16 3.11
CA THR A 12 -10.59 -4.62 4.41
C THR A 12 -11.05 -3.18 4.18
N VAL A 13 -12.32 -2.91 4.45
CA VAL A 13 -12.88 -1.55 4.46
C VAL A 13 -12.82 -1.04 5.88
N VAL A 14 -12.31 0.17 6.05
CA VAL A 14 -12.28 0.87 7.33
C VAL A 14 -12.91 2.22 7.15
N GLU A 15 -14.02 2.45 7.84
CA GLU A 15 -14.84 3.66 7.74
C GLU A 15 -14.76 4.41 9.07
N GLU A 16 -14.55 5.72 9.01
CA GLU A 16 -14.74 6.59 10.18
C GLU A 16 -16.24 6.66 10.49
N SER A 17 -16.62 6.38 11.75
CA SER A 17 -18.00 6.46 12.20
C SER A 17 -18.34 7.83 12.78
N ASP A 18 -17.72 8.19 13.91
CA ASP A 18 -17.95 9.46 14.64
C ASP A 18 -16.70 9.81 15.48
N GLU A 19 -16.38 11.10 15.65
CA GLU A 19 -15.32 11.63 16.55
C GLU A 19 -14.08 10.72 16.70
N ASN A 20 -13.47 10.32 15.57
CA ASN A 20 -12.25 9.50 15.50
C ASN A 20 -12.40 8.02 15.93
N THR A 21 -13.64 7.51 16.00
CA THR A 21 -13.91 6.08 16.06
C THR A 21 -13.96 5.49 14.65
N TRP A 22 -13.47 4.26 14.53
CA TRP A 22 -13.35 3.61 13.22
C TRP A 22 -13.91 2.19 13.28
N THR A 23 -14.72 1.87 12.30
CA THR A 23 -15.26 0.52 12.10
C THR A 23 -14.48 -0.17 11.00
N SER A 24 -14.35 -1.49 11.09
CA SER A 24 -13.67 -2.28 10.06
C SER A 24 -14.51 -3.48 9.68
N ARG A 25 -14.65 -3.74 8.39
CA ARG A 25 -15.35 -4.90 7.84
C ARG A 25 -14.53 -5.55 6.73
N GLN A 26 -14.73 -6.84 6.55
CA GLN A 26 -14.15 -7.57 5.43
C GLN A 26 -15.15 -7.56 4.28
N ALA A 27 -14.68 -7.16 3.11
CA ALA A 27 -15.37 -7.27 1.85
C ALA A 27 -14.63 -8.27 0.95
N ASN A 28 -15.39 -9.02 0.16
CA ASN A 28 -14.82 -9.83 -0.91
C ASN A 28 -14.27 -8.88 -1.99
N ALA A 29 -13.07 -9.06 -2.56
CA ALA A 29 -12.62 -8.15 -3.60
C ALA A 29 -13.42 -8.23 -4.90
N ALA A 30 -14.23 -9.26 -5.12
CA ALA A 30 -15.27 -9.20 -6.16
C ALA A 30 -16.18 -7.96 -5.98
N ASN A 31 -16.22 -7.40 -4.77
CA ASN A 31 -16.98 -6.21 -4.40
C ASN A 31 -16.11 -4.95 -4.31
N LEU A 32 -14.82 -4.93 -4.72
CA LEU A 32 -14.02 -3.69 -4.64
C LEU A 32 -14.70 -2.54 -5.39
N TRP A 33 -15.22 -2.80 -6.59
CA TRP A 33 -16.00 -1.80 -7.32
C TRP A 33 -17.26 -1.39 -6.58
N GLN A 34 -17.96 -2.33 -5.96
CA GLN A 34 -19.13 -2.00 -5.15
C GLN A 34 -18.75 -1.12 -3.96
N GLU A 35 -17.60 -1.33 -3.33
CA GLU A 35 -17.11 -0.45 -2.25
C GLU A 35 -16.74 0.93 -2.75
N LEU A 36 -16.16 1.03 -3.95
CA LEU A 36 -15.84 2.29 -4.60
C LEU A 36 -17.11 3.04 -5.04
N GLU A 37 -18.08 2.34 -5.64
CA GLU A 37 -19.41 2.85 -6.00
C GLU A 37 -20.18 3.30 -4.74
N ASN A 38 -20.11 2.51 -3.65
CA ASN A 38 -20.71 2.89 -2.38
C ASN A 38 -20.06 4.19 -1.85
N TYR A 39 -18.72 4.29 -1.89
CA TYR A 39 -17.99 5.48 -1.49
C TYR A 39 -18.41 6.72 -2.29
N GLU A 40 -18.63 6.59 -3.60
CA GLU A 40 -19.12 7.70 -4.44
C GLU A 40 -20.45 8.29 -3.98
N ASN A 41 -21.31 7.42 -3.45
CA ASN A 41 -22.65 7.78 -3.00
C ASN A 41 -22.73 8.08 -1.50
N GLN A 42 -21.64 7.96 -0.75
CA GLN A 42 -21.59 8.29 0.67
C GLN A 42 -21.48 9.82 0.87
N PRO A 43 -22.01 10.36 1.98
CA PRO A 43 -21.78 11.75 2.37
C PRO A 43 -20.31 11.96 2.85
N SER A 44 -20.05 13.04 3.60
CA SER A 44 -18.75 13.26 4.29
C SER A 44 -18.28 11.96 4.97
N SER A 45 -17.10 11.50 4.54
CA SER A 45 -16.57 10.18 4.92
C SER A 45 -15.08 10.06 4.62
N THR A 46 -14.37 9.38 5.51
CA THR A 46 -13.02 8.87 5.23
C THR A 46 -13.06 7.34 5.17
N VAL A 47 -12.72 6.79 4.00
CA VAL A 47 -12.72 5.35 3.75
C VAL A 47 -11.30 4.88 3.45
N LEU A 48 -10.82 3.90 4.21
CA LEU A 48 -9.58 3.18 3.94
C LEU A 48 -9.91 1.82 3.32
N LEU A 49 -9.40 1.58 2.12
CA LEU A 49 -9.50 0.30 1.44
C LEU A 49 -8.14 -0.38 1.46
N HIS A 50 -8.06 -1.58 2.01
CA HIS A 50 -6.83 -2.38 2.00
C HIS A 50 -7.04 -3.57 1.07
N ALA A 51 -6.29 -3.65 -0.02
CA ALA A 51 -6.32 -4.79 -0.93
C ALA A 51 -4.95 -5.47 -1.02
N ASN A 52 -4.96 -6.80 -1.10
CA ASN A 52 -3.78 -7.59 -1.40
C ASN A 52 -4.00 -8.34 -2.71
N TYR A 53 -3.14 -8.09 -3.69
CA TYR A 53 -3.18 -8.70 -5.00
C TYR A 53 -1.93 -9.54 -5.22
N THR A 54 -2.15 -10.79 -5.65
CA THR A 54 -1.12 -11.67 -6.18
C THR A 54 -1.14 -11.60 -7.70
N GLU A 55 -0.05 -11.99 -8.37
CA GLU A 55 -0.04 -12.02 -9.84
C GLU A 55 -1.17 -12.90 -10.42
N LYS A 56 -1.44 -14.05 -9.76
CA LYS A 56 -2.57 -14.93 -10.12
C LYS A 56 -3.90 -14.21 -9.97
N SER A 57 -4.10 -13.50 -8.86
CA SER A 57 -5.37 -12.85 -8.59
C SER A 57 -5.61 -11.61 -9.45
N ILE A 58 -4.57 -10.86 -9.83
CA ILE A 58 -4.66 -9.79 -10.82
C ILE A 58 -5.19 -10.32 -12.14
N LYS A 59 -4.58 -11.40 -12.66
CA LYS A 59 -4.96 -12.01 -13.94
C LYS A 59 -6.40 -12.51 -13.95
N SER A 60 -6.84 -13.10 -12.83
CA SER A 60 -8.20 -13.64 -12.70
C SER A 60 -9.23 -12.63 -12.21
N SER A 61 -8.84 -11.40 -11.86
CA SER A 61 -9.72 -10.43 -11.20
C SER A 61 -10.73 -9.87 -12.21
N PRO A 62 -12.04 -10.17 -12.07
CA PRO A 62 -13.06 -9.57 -12.93
C PRO A 62 -13.15 -8.06 -12.72
N VAL A 63 -12.72 -7.58 -11.55
CA VAL A 63 -12.67 -6.17 -11.19
C VAL A 63 -11.59 -5.45 -12.01
N LEU A 64 -10.36 -5.97 -12.02
CA LEU A 64 -9.25 -5.33 -12.74
C LEU A 64 -9.33 -5.51 -14.27
N ASN A 65 -10.18 -6.43 -14.72
CA ASN A 65 -10.44 -6.72 -16.13
C ASN A 65 -11.73 -6.08 -16.66
N ARG A 66 -12.37 -5.15 -15.92
CA ARG A 66 -13.51 -4.36 -16.42
C ARG A 66 -13.07 -3.48 -17.60
N GLU A 67 -13.97 -3.24 -18.54
CA GLU A 67 -13.71 -2.43 -19.74
C GLU A 67 -13.48 -0.95 -19.44
N ASP A 68 -14.04 -0.43 -18.34
CA ASP A 68 -13.95 0.99 -17.99
C ASP A 68 -13.54 1.18 -16.51
N PRO A 69 -12.28 0.86 -16.16
CA PRO A 69 -11.81 0.90 -14.78
C PRO A 69 -11.37 2.32 -14.37
N ASP A 70 -11.35 3.25 -15.32
CA ASP A 70 -10.86 4.63 -15.18
C ASP A 70 -11.80 5.52 -14.34
N VAL A 71 -13.01 5.03 -14.00
CA VAL A 71 -14.02 5.73 -13.22
C VAL A 71 -13.50 6.11 -11.82
N PHE A 72 -12.72 5.23 -11.18
CA PHE A 72 -12.26 5.45 -9.80
C PHE A 72 -10.75 5.61 -9.65
N PHE A 73 -9.99 5.04 -10.57
CA PHE A 73 -8.54 5.17 -10.59
C PHE A 73 -8.14 5.80 -11.92
N PRO A 74 -7.27 6.82 -11.95
CA PRO A 74 -6.78 7.34 -13.21
C PRO A 74 -6.02 6.23 -13.98
N PRO A 75 -6.02 6.26 -15.33
CA PRO A 75 -5.32 5.29 -16.16
C PRO A 75 -3.86 5.03 -15.72
N ASP A 76 -3.18 6.10 -15.30
CA ASP A 76 -1.78 6.10 -14.87
C ASP A 76 -1.53 5.36 -13.54
N PHE A 77 -2.57 5.06 -12.77
CA PHE A 77 -2.46 4.26 -11.55
C PHE A 77 -2.47 2.75 -11.84
N PHE A 78 -3.07 2.27 -12.94
CA PHE A 78 -3.15 0.83 -13.22
C PHE A 78 -1.81 0.09 -13.30
N PRO A 79 -0.72 0.69 -13.82
CA PRO A 79 0.61 0.10 -13.72
C PRO A 79 1.03 -0.24 -12.27
N VAL A 80 0.59 0.53 -11.27
CA VAL A 80 0.87 0.24 -9.85
C VAL A 80 0.26 -1.08 -9.39
N ILE A 81 -0.88 -1.46 -9.99
CA ILE A 81 -1.57 -2.71 -9.68
C ILE A 81 -1.06 -3.85 -10.57
N LYS A 82 -0.89 -3.60 -11.86
CA LYS A 82 -0.71 -4.64 -12.89
C LYS A 82 0.74 -4.89 -13.30
N ALA A 83 1.62 -3.91 -13.15
CA ALA A 83 3.00 -4.01 -13.59
C ALA A 83 3.95 -4.25 -12.42
N ASP A 84 5.13 -4.77 -12.75
CA ASP A 84 6.23 -4.93 -11.81
C ASP A 84 7.11 -3.66 -11.80
N LEU A 85 6.87 -2.76 -10.84
CA LEU A 85 7.48 -1.43 -10.76
C LEU A 85 8.48 -1.36 -9.61
N ASN A 86 9.61 -0.68 -9.79
CA ASN A 86 10.51 -0.39 -8.65
C ASN A 86 9.94 0.68 -7.70
N GLY A 87 9.14 1.60 -8.25
CA GLY A 87 8.45 2.65 -7.52
C GLY A 87 7.86 3.69 -8.47
N THR A 88 6.87 4.45 -8.02
CA THR A 88 6.26 5.54 -8.75
C THR A 88 5.56 6.51 -7.80
N PHE A 89 5.44 7.76 -8.22
CA PHE A 89 4.82 8.84 -7.46
C PHE A 89 4.01 9.71 -8.41
N PHE A 90 2.88 10.20 -7.94
CA PHE A 90 2.04 11.13 -8.68
C PHE A 90 1.28 12.03 -7.73
N CYS A 91 0.99 13.24 -8.19
CA CYS A 91 0.15 14.19 -7.51
C CYS A 91 -0.48 15.11 -8.56
N ASP A 92 -1.78 15.30 -8.45
CA ASP A 92 -2.52 16.25 -9.29
C ASP A 92 -3.72 16.83 -8.54
N TYR A 93 -4.15 17.99 -8.99
CA TYR A 93 -5.26 18.75 -8.44
C TYR A 93 -6.22 19.17 -9.55
N ASP A 94 -7.51 18.92 -9.33
CA ASP A 94 -8.56 19.59 -10.09
C ASP A 94 -8.92 20.89 -9.37
N ILE A 95 -8.94 21.99 -10.12
CA ILE A 95 -9.22 23.35 -9.63
C ILE A 95 -10.39 23.89 -10.45
N ASP A 96 -11.39 24.45 -9.79
CA ASP A 96 -12.54 25.08 -10.46
C ASP A 96 -12.22 26.48 -11.01
N ASP A 97 -13.20 27.11 -11.67
CA ASP A 97 -13.06 28.43 -12.28
C ASP A 97 -12.83 29.53 -11.23
N GLU A 98 -13.23 29.30 -9.98
CA GLU A 98 -13.01 30.18 -8.83
C GLU A 98 -11.59 30.02 -8.22
N GLY A 99 -10.83 29.02 -8.64
CA GLY A 99 -9.49 28.74 -8.12
C GLY A 99 -9.47 27.86 -6.87
N GLU A 100 -10.60 27.26 -6.50
CA GLU A 100 -10.71 26.35 -5.37
C GLU A 100 -10.40 24.91 -5.79
N VAL A 101 -9.75 24.17 -4.89
CA VAL A 101 -9.46 22.75 -5.14
C VAL A 101 -10.77 21.97 -5.03
N THR A 102 -11.13 21.23 -6.08
CA THR A 102 -12.32 20.36 -6.11
C THR A 102 -11.96 18.89 -5.92
N LYS A 103 -10.76 18.50 -6.35
CA LYS A 103 -10.24 17.14 -6.19
C LYS A 103 -8.72 17.16 -6.07
N HIS A 104 -8.20 16.26 -5.24
CA HIS A 104 -6.79 15.89 -5.19
C HIS A 104 -6.67 14.41 -5.48
N VAL A 105 -5.72 14.04 -6.33
CA VAL A 105 -5.36 12.64 -6.59
C VAL A 105 -3.86 12.47 -6.46
N SER A 106 -3.43 11.46 -5.72
CA SER A 106 -2.00 11.15 -5.58
C SER A 106 -1.76 9.70 -5.25
N TRP A 107 -0.59 9.18 -5.61
CA TRP A 107 -0.13 7.88 -5.14
C TRP A 107 1.38 7.84 -4.94
N THR A 108 1.79 6.88 -4.12
CA THR A 108 3.19 6.52 -3.90
C THR A 108 3.30 5.01 -3.86
N CYS A 109 4.27 4.46 -4.58
CA CYS A 109 4.55 3.02 -4.67
C CYS A 109 6.03 2.73 -4.38
N PHE A 110 6.29 1.70 -3.59
CA PHE A 110 7.62 1.22 -3.26
C PHE A 110 7.72 -0.29 -3.46
N LYS A 111 8.85 -0.74 -4.03
CA LYS A 111 9.17 -2.16 -4.13
C LYS A 111 10.31 -2.55 -3.18
N ILE A 112 10.01 -3.44 -2.26
CA ILE A 112 10.92 -3.90 -1.20
C ILE A 112 11.34 -5.33 -1.50
N LYS A 113 12.65 -5.60 -1.47
CA LYS A 113 13.22 -6.94 -1.59
C LYS A 113 13.46 -7.53 -0.20
N HIS A 114 12.89 -8.67 0.13
CA HIS A 114 13.27 -9.44 1.31
C HIS A 114 14.18 -10.59 0.90
N VAL A 115 15.38 -10.66 1.48
CA VAL A 115 16.28 -11.78 1.28
C VAL A 115 16.03 -12.80 2.38
N VAL A 116 15.66 -14.01 1.99
CA VAL A 116 15.39 -15.12 2.93
C VAL A 116 16.66 -15.95 3.13
N GLU A 117 17.27 -16.37 2.03
CA GLU A 117 18.54 -17.11 1.99
C GLU A 117 19.31 -16.78 0.69
N PRO A 118 20.57 -17.21 0.53
CA PRO A 118 21.34 -16.87 -0.66
C PRO A 118 20.64 -17.36 -1.94
N GLY A 119 20.28 -16.43 -2.82
CA GLY A 119 19.57 -16.72 -4.06
C GLY A 119 18.04 -16.84 -3.94
N VAL A 120 17.49 -16.75 -2.72
CA VAL A 120 16.04 -16.80 -2.48
C VAL A 120 15.56 -15.49 -1.90
N TYR A 121 14.60 -14.87 -2.57
CA TYR A 121 14.06 -13.57 -2.21
C TYR A 121 12.57 -13.49 -2.47
N ASP A 122 11.91 -12.71 -1.63
CA ASP A 122 10.53 -12.28 -1.81
C ASP A 122 10.51 -10.80 -2.18
N TRP A 123 9.54 -10.39 -2.99
CA TRP A 123 9.32 -9.00 -3.33
C TRP A 123 7.96 -8.55 -2.84
N ILE A 124 7.89 -7.34 -2.31
CA ILE A 124 6.64 -6.69 -1.93
C ILE A 124 6.58 -5.35 -2.68
N GLN A 125 5.59 -5.19 -3.55
CA GLN A 125 5.24 -3.90 -4.14
C GLN A 125 4.03 -3.34 -3.39
N THR A 126 4.28 -2.37 -2.51
CA THR A 126 3.24 -1.75 -1.69
C THR A 126 3.01 -0.31 -2.11
N ALA A 127 1.75 0.14 -2.09
CA ALA A 127 1.40 1.49 -2.48
C ALA A 127 0.29 2.08 -1.62
N VAL A 128 0.23 3.41 -1.61
CA VAL A 128 -0.91 4.19 -1.15
C VAL A 128 -1.40 5.06 -2.29
N PHE A 129 -2.71 5.08 -2.50
CA PHE A 129 -3.43 6.00 -3.37
C PHE A 129 -4.38 6.82 -2.51
N VAL A 130 -4.44 8.13 -2.76
CA VAL A 130 -5.28 9.07 -2.04
C VAL A 130 -6.07 9.88 -3.04
N GLN A 131 -7.39 9.83 -2.89
CA GLN A 131 -8.33 10.73 -3.54
C GLN A 131 -9.03 11.54 -2.45
N TRP A 132 -9.05 12.86 -2.59
CA TRP A 132 -9.63 13.76 -1.62
C TRP A 132 -10.47 14.83 -2.31
N HIS A 133 -11.71 14.98 -1.83
CA HIS A 133 -12.68 15.97 -2.26
C HIS A 133 -12.91 16.93 -1.09
N PRO A 134 -12.17 18.06 -1.02
CA PRO A 134 -12.24 18.98 0.12
C PRO A 134 -13.62 19.57 0.32
N GLN A 135 -14.32 19.92 -0.75
CA GLN A 135 -15.64 20.57 -0.71
C GLN A 135 -16.74 19.63 -0.20
N GLU A 136 -16.58 18.33 -0.42
CA GLU A 136 -17.51 17.28 0.02
C GLU A 136 -17.11 16.65 1.36
N ASP A 137 -15.95 17.04 1.92
CA ASP A 137 -15.30 16.41 3.07
C ASP A 137 -15.21 14.89 2.92
N ARG A 138 -14.78 14.46 1.73
CA ARG A 138 -14.67 13.04 1.36
C ARG A 138 -13.24 12.67 1.05
N GLN A 139 -12.83 11.51 1.54
CA GLN A 139 -11.47 11.01 1.34
C GLN A 139 -11.46 9.48 1.17
N LEU A 140 -10.88 9.03 0.07
CA LEU A 140 -10.60 7.62 -0.20
C LEU A 140 -9.09 7.39 -0.10
N VAL A 141 -8.69 6.43 0.71
CA VAL A 141 -7.30 5.99 0.83
C VAL A 141 -7.22 4.52 0.51
N PHE A 142 -6.57 4.18 -0.60
CA PHE A 142 -6.42 2.82 -1.07
C PHE A 142 -4.98 2.34 -0.82
N PHE A 143 -4.82 1.33 0.02
CA PHE A 143 -3.57 0.66 0.31
C PHE A 143 -3.46 -0.66 -0.45
N LEU A 144 -2.38 -0.82 -1.19
CA LEU A 144 -2.06 -2.02 -1.95
C LEU A 144 -0.94 -2.82 -1.27
N ASN A 145 -1.15 -4.14 -1.14
CA ASN A 145 -0.18 -5.12 -0.65
C ASN A 145 0.50 -4.68 0.64
N LEU A 146 -0.29 -4.16 1.58
CA LEU A 146 0.20 -3.47 2.76
C LEU A 146 0.86 -4.46 3.74
N PRO A 147 2.18 -4.38 4.00
CA PRO A 147 2.83 -5.29 4.93
C PRO A 147 2.24 -5.16 6.34
N SER A 148 2.19 -6.27 7.08
CA SER A 148 1.58 -6.31 8.42
C SER A 148 2.17 -5.27 9.39
N ILE A 149 3.49 -4.99 9.31
CA ILE A 149 4.13 -3.98 10.15
C ILE A 149 3.63 -2.58 9.83
N VAL A 150 3.42 -2.28 8.53
CA VAL A 150 2.93 -0.99 8.04
C VAL A 150 1.46 -0.85 8.41
N LYS A 151 0.65 -1.90 8.25
CA LYS A 151 -0.76 -1.93 8.67
C LYS A 151 -0.92 -1.64 10.16
N LYS A 152 -0.10 -2.27 11.01
CA LYS A 152 -0.10 -2.02 12.46
C LYS A 152 0.30 -0.57 12.76
N TYR A 153 1.36 -0.07 12.12
CA TYR A 153 1.82 1.30 12.30
C TYR A 153 0.73 2.32 11.96
N LEU A 154 0.06 2.16 10.80
CA LEU A 154 -1.03 3.03 10.37
C LEU A 154 -2.23 2.98 11.32
N ALA A 155 -2.54 1.83 11.90
CA ALA A 155 -3.61 1.72 12.90
C ALA A 155 -3.29 2.47 14.20
N GLU A 156 -2.03 2.47 14.62
CA GLU A 156 -1.55 3.16 15.84
C GLU A 156 -1.38 4.68 15.65
N HIS A 157 -1.13 5.13 14.42
CA HIS A 157 -0.79 6.53 14.10
C HIS A 157 -1.82 7.19 13.19
N ARG A 158 -3.11 6.82 13.34
CA ARG A 158 -4.17 7.40 12.50
C ARG A 158 -4.19 8.93 12.63
N PRO A 159 -4.27 9.65 11.51
CA PRO A 159 -4.33 11.10 11.54
C PRO A 159 -5.63 11.56 12.19
N SER A 160 -5.53 12.60 13.03
CA SER A 160 -6.71 13.30 13.56
C SER A 160 -7.50 13.99 12.45
N PRO A 161 -8.78 14.35 12.67
CA PRO A 161 -9.61 15.03 11.66
C PRO A 161 -8.91 16.24 11.03
N ASN A 162 -8.31 17.12 11.84
CA ASN A 162 -7.60 18.30 11.35
C ASN A 162 -6.38 17.96 10.48
N GLN A 163 -5.72 16.83 10.72
CA GLN A 163 -4.59 16.39 9.92
C GLN A 163 -5.02 15.79 8.58
N ARG A 164 -6.24 15.25 8.47
CA ARG A 164 -6.77 14.63 7.24
C ARG A 164 -7.14 15.65 6.16
N ALA A 165 -7.35 16.90 6.53
CA ALA A 165 -7.45 18.02 5.59
C ALA A 165 -6.15 18.25 4.78
N ASN A 166 -5.03 17.62 5.18
CA ASN A 166 -3.83 17.54 4.37
C ASN A 166 -3.77 16.16 3.66
N PRO A 167 -3.96 16.09 2.32
CA PRO A 167 -3.98 14.81 1.60
C PRO A 167 -2.63 14.06 1.64
N TYR A 168 -1.53 14.75 1.96
CA TYR A 168 -0.19 14.16 2.08
C TYR A 168 0.06 13.43 3.41
N ILE A 169 -0.84 13.55 4.40
CA ILE A 169 -0.65 12.89 5.69
C ILE A 169 -0.57 11.37 5.56
N TRP A 170 -1.38 10.78 4.67
CA TRP A 170 -1.40 9.35 4.43
C TRP A 170 -0.11 8.86 3.78
N HIS A 171 0.44 9.62 2.83
CA HIS A 171 1.75 9.33 2.24
C HIS A 171 2.86 9.36 3.28
N THR A 172 2.82 10.35 4.18
CA THR A 172 3.81 10.49 5.25
C THR A 172 3.78 9.29 6.19
N LEU A 173 2.60 8.94 6.70
CA LEU A 173 2.42 7.80 7.60
C LEU A 173 2.75 6.47 6.92
N PHE A 174 2.36 6.32 5.65
CA PHE A 174 2.69 5.16 4.83
C PHE A 174 4.20 5.01 4.66
N ALA A 175 4.89 6.08 4.24
CA ALA A 175 6.34 6.07 4.06
C ALA A 175 7.08 5.76 5.36
N GLN A 176 6.64 6.33 6.50
CA GLN A 176 7.22 6.03 7.81
C GLN A 176 7.07 4.56 8.21
N GLY A 177 5.92 3.94 7.90
CA GLY A 177 5.73 2.51 8.08
C GLY A 177 6.62 1.69 7.14
N VAL A 178 6.71 2.08 5.86
CA VAL A 178 7.53 1.43 4.84
C VAL A 178 9.02 1.47 5.18
N VAL A 179 9.53 2.57 5.74
CA VAL A 179 10.92 2.66 6.23
C VAL A 179 11.23 1.54 7.22
N LYS A 180 10.30 1.18 8.12
CA LYS A 180 10.51 0.07 9.07
C LYS A 180 10.62 -1.29 8.38
N GLU A 181 9.86 -1.53 7.31
CA GLU A 181 9.97 -2.77 6.53
C GLU A 181 11.25 -2.79 5.69
N TYR A 182 11.68 -1.64 5.15
CA TYR A 182 12.98 -1.50 4.48
C TYR A 182 14.14 -1.78 5.43
N ASP A 183 14.16 -1.18 6.62
CA ASP A 183 15.20 -1.41 7.62
C ASP A 183 15.34 -2.91 7.93
N LYS A 184 14.20 -3.59 8.13
CA LYS A 184 14.17 -5.03 8.36
C LYS A 184 14.76 -5.81 7.17
N SER A 185 14.39 -5.46 5.94
CA SER A 185 14.96 -6.06 4.73
C SER A 185 16.49 -5.91 4.67
N ILE A 186 17.00 -4.70 4.92
CA ILE A 186 18.44 -4.41 4.88
C ILE A 186 19.19 -5.16 5.97
N TRP A 187 18.65 -5.22 7.20
CA TRP A 187 19.27 -5.98 8.28
C TRP A 187 19.34 -7.48 7.97
N SER A 188 18.27 -8.08 7.46
CA SER A 188 18.25 -9.50 7.07
C SER A 188 19.30 -9.81 6.01
N LEU A 189 19.44 -8.96 4.99
CA LEU A 189 20.49 -9.10 3.98
C LEU A 189 21.89 -9.00 4.60
N ARG A 190 22.12 -8.00 5.47
CA ARG A 190 23.44 -7.79 6.10
C ARG A 190 23.86 -8.98 6.95
N ASP A 191 22.95 -9.54 7.74
CA ASP A 191 23.24 -10.68 8.61
C ASP A 191 23.60 -11.93 7.79
N LEU A 192 22.92 -12.12 6.66
CA LEU A 192 23.24 -13.17 5.70
C LEU A 192 24.64 -13.00 5.09
N VAL A 193 24.98 -11.80 4.61
CA VAL A 193 26.31 -11.50 4.06
C VAL A 193 27.39 -11.72 5.12
N ARG A 194 27.17 -11.26 6.35
CA ARG A 194 28.12 -11.41 7.47
C ARG A 194 28.42 -12.88 7.79
N ASN A 195 27.43 -13.76 7.67
CA ASN A 195 27.64 -15.20 7.88
C ASN A 195 28.54 -15.80 6.79
N ILE A 196 28.39 -15.38 5.54
CA ILE A 196 29.23 -15.81 4.41
C ILE A 196 30.66 -15.27 4.55
N GLU A 197 30.80 -13.99 4.91
CA GLU A 197 32.11 -13.33 5.09
C GLU A 197 32.94 -13.99 6.20
N LYS A 198 32.32 -14.39 7.31
CA LYS A 198 32.99 -15.10 8.41
C LYS A 198 33.52 -16.47 7.98
N VAL A 199 32.79 -17.18 7.13
CA VAL A 199 33.22 -18.49 6.61
C VAL A 199 34.33 -18.33 5.57
N SER A 200 34.33 -17.22 4.84
CA SER A 200 35.28 -16.94 3.75
C SER A 200 36.58 -16.28 4.21
N GLN A 201 36.78 -16.02 5.51
CA GLN A 201 38.09 -15.59 6.01
C GLN A 201 39.05 -16.78 6.01
N PRO A 202 40.18 -16.72 5.26
CA PRO A 202 41.18 -17.75 5.33
C PRO A 202 41.79 -17.76 6.74
N ILE A 203 41.91 -18.96 7.33
CA ILE A 203 42.77 -19.18 8.49
C ILE A 203 44.20 -18.91 7.99
N TYR A 204 44.69 -17.68 8.16
CA TYR A 204 46.12 -17.44 8.04
C TYR A 204 46.78 -18.24 9.17
N PRO A 205 47.66 -19.22 8.88
CA PRO A 205 48.47 -19.81 9.93
C PRO A 205 49.24 -18.66 10.56
N ALA A 206 49.16 -18.54 11.89
CA ALA A 206 50.01 -17.63 12.64
C ALA A 206 51.44 -17.89 12.19
N SER A 207 52.02 -16.90 11.50
CA SER A 207 53.40 -16.93 11.06
C SER A 207 54.27 -17.22 12.27
N VAL A 208 54.93 -18.38 12.23
CA VAL A 208 55.95 -18.80 13.20
C VAL A 208 57.09 -17.78 13.10
N LEU A 209 57.23 -16.97 14.14
CA LEU A 209 58.44 -16.17 14.41
C LEU A 209 59.60 -17.10 14.84
#